data_AF-A0AAV5V9M6-F1
#
_entry.id   AF-A0AAV5V9M6-F1
#
_cell.length_a   1.000
_cell.length_b   1.000
_cell.length_c   1.000
_cell.angle_alpha   90.00
_cell.angle_beta   90.00
_cell.angle_gamma   90.00
#
_symmetry.space_group_name_H-M   'P 1'
#
loop_
_entity.id
_entity.type
_entity.pdbx_description
1 polymer ?
#
loop_
_entity_poly.entity_id
_entity_poly.type
_entity_poly.pdbx_seq_one_letter_code
_entity_poly.pdbx_strand_id
1 'polypeptide(L)'
;LSLSLSSMSSNPLYIVVNQSDAPLIRRILIRNPTSTDFVVKILASKRIIDVDVSRFLLKGNTFATISLTVNTNEMTLFEMNLPKIDVFARPFTNAAQNSLREWVANDGEESEKQRVAALKLRISKEYSARDTIIDLPGGAQTVEANEWGYKNDGINDGDTATATRFDADTVTATPFDAIDAKMFNGKDEVAIQAWNLGSIQGWVKPLMN
;
A
#
# COMPACT_ATOMS: atom_id res chain seq x y z
N LEU A 1 -16.72 18.51 33.79
CA LEU A 1 -16.58 18.82 32.35
C LEU A 1 -15.33 18.09 31.83
N SER A 2 -15.49 16.90 31.26
CA SER A 2 -14.46 16.33 30.38
C SER A 2 -15.12 15.30 29.48
N LEU A 3 -15.72 15.79 28.39
CA LEU A 3 -16.05 14.94 27.25
C LEU A 3 -14.72 14.67 26.52
N SER A 4 -14.02 13.59 26.87
CA SER A 4 -12.99 13.04 25.99
C SER A 4 -13.71 12.31 24.85
N LEU A 5 -14.25 13.09 23.90
CA LEU A 5 -14.48 12.57 22.56
C LEU A 5 -13.09 12.32 21.97
N SER A 6 -12.55 11.11 22.15
CA SER A 6 -11.62 10.58 21.15
C SER A 6 -12.46 10.39 19.89
N SER A 7 -12.68 11.48 19.13
CA SER A 7 -13.19 11.31 17.79
C SER A 7 -12.14 10.44 17.10
N MET A 8 -12.55 9.26 16.64
CA MET A 8 -11.83 8.63 15.54
C MET A 8 -12.01 9.59 14.36
N SER A 9 -11.17 10.62 14.33
CA SER A 9 -11.08 11.58 13.25
C SER A 9 -10.59 10.79 12.05
N SER A 10 -11.53 10.27 11.27
CA SER A 10 -11.22 9.69 9.98
C SER A 10 -10.50 10.76 9.17
N ASN A 11 -9.34 10.42 8.62
CA ASN A 11 -8.65 11.28 7.68
C ASN A 11 -9.62 11.67 6.54
N PRO A 12 -9.46 12.87 5.96
CA PRO A 12 -10.28 13.30 4.85
C PRO A 12 -10.16 12.32 3.68
N LEU A 13 -11.21 12.27 2.84
CA LEU A 13 -11.24 11.44 1.62
C LEU A 13 -10.95 12.25 0.35
N TYR A 14 -11.06 13.58 0.44
CA TYR A 14 -10.98 14.46 -0.71
C TYR A 14 -10.11 15.67 -0.43
N ILE A 15 -9.32 16.06 -1.43
CA ILE A 15 -8.80 17.42 -1.55
C ILE A 15 -9.71 18.16 -2.51
N VAL A 16 -10.36 19.21 -2.02
CA VAL A 16 -11.21 20.05 -2.85
C VAL A 16 -10.37 21.13 -3.47
N VAL A 17 -10.38 21.26 -4.79
CA VAL A 17 -9.74 22.33 -5.55
C VAL A 17 -10.75 23.04 -6.43
N ASN A 18 -10.49 24.32 -6.71
CA ASN A 18 -11.30 25.06 -7.67
C ASN A 18 -10.77 24.82 -9.07
N GLN A 19 -11.65 24.89 -10.07
CA GLN A 19 -11.18 24.90 -11.45
C GLN A 19 -10.41 26.20 -11.72
N SER A 20 -9.23 26.09 -12.32
CA SER A 20 -8.33 27.21 -12.59
C SER A 20 -7.54 26.95 -13.87
N ASP A 21 -7.30 28.00 -14.65
CA ASP A 21 -6.42 27.95 -15.83
C ASP A 21 -4.94 28.01 -15.46
N ALA A 22 -4.62 28.31 -14.20
CA ALA A 22 -3.27 28.31 -13.66
C ALA A 22 -3.08 27.19 -12.61
N PRO A 23 -1.88 26.60 -12.48
CA PRO A 23 -1.57 25.63 -11.43
C PRO A 23 -1.89 26.18 -10.03
N LEU A 24 -2.55 25.37 -9.22
CA LEU A 24 -2.97 25.72 -7.86
C LEU A 24 -2.03 25.13 -6.83
N ILE A 25 -1.59 25.96 -5.89
CA ILE A 25 -0.77 25.50 -4.76
C ILE A 25 -1.68 25.17 -3.57
N ARG A 26 -1.56 23.94 -3.07
CA ARG A 26 -2.26 23.42 -1.87
C ARG A 26 -1.25 22.87 -0.89
N ARG A 27 -1.67 22.65 0.35
CA ARG A 27 -0.80 22.06 1.38
C ARG A 27 -1.48 20.88 2.06
N ILE A 28 -0.69 19.84 2.32
CA ILE A 28 -1.06 18.78 3.26
C ILE A 28 -0.27 19.01 4.54
N LEU A 29 -0.98 19.03 5.67
CA LEU A 29 -0.39 19.02 7.00
C LEU A 29 -0.49 17.60 7.55
N ILE A 30 0.64 16.90 7.61
CA ILE A 30 0.72 15.55 8.20
C ILE A 30 1.13 15.70 9.66
N ARG A 31 0.24 15.34 10.59
CA ARG A 31 0.50 15.41 12.02
C ARG A 31 0.75 14.02 12.57
N ASN A 32 1.72 13.92 13.47
CA ASN A 32 1.98 12.73 14.25
C ASN A 32 1.66 13.02 15.72
N PRO A 33 0.41 12.78 16.16
CA PRO A 33 0.03 12.94 17.57
C PRO A 33 0.57 11.81 18.46
N THR A 34 1.24 10.80 17.91
CA THR A 34 1.78 9.67 18.66
C THR A 34 3.21 9.94 19.14
N SER A 35 3.69 9.14 20.10
CA SER A 35 5.10 9.14 20.52
C SER A 35 6.03 8.36 19.60
N THR A 36 5.49 7.66 18.60
CA THR A 36 6.26 6.80 17.70
C THR A 36 6.69 7.58 16.48
N ASP A 37 7.94 7.42 16.08
CA ASP A 37 8.45 7.99 14.84
C ASP A 37 7.89 7.20 13.64
N PHE A 38 7.55 7.87 12.56
CA PHE A 38 7.04 7.23 11.34
C PHE A 38 7.88 7.61 10.12
N VAL A 39 8.19 6.63 9.29
CA VAL A 39 8.62 6.87 7.91
C VAL A 39 7.39 7.04 7.05
N VAL A 40 7.26 8.17 6.39
CA VAL A 40 6.11 8.54 5.57
C VAL A 40 6.49 8.52 4.10
N LYS A 41 5.61 7.93 3.29
CA LYS A 41 5.72 7.88 1.84
C LYS A 41 4.42 8.37 1.20
N ILE A 42 4.53 9.26 0.23
CA ILE A 42 3.42 9.90 -0.47
C ILE A 42 3.55 9.60 -1.95
N LEU A 43 2.54 8.94 -2.48
CA LEU A 43 2.43 8.63 -3.89
C LEU A 43 1.27 9.43 -4.48
N ALA A 44 1.56 10.22 -5.51
CA ALA A 44 0.55 11.01 -6.21
C ALA A 44 0.54 10.69 -7.70
N SER A 45 -0.59 10.94 -8.34
CA SER A 45 -0.73 10.91 -9.79
C SER A 45 0.08 12.05 -10.43
N LYS A 46 1.36 11.79 -10.75
CA LYS A 46 2.39 12.75 -11.19
C LYS A 46 2.01 13.68 -12.34
N ARG A 47 1.03 13.32 -13.17
CA ARG A 47 0.56 14.17 -14.29
C ARG A 47 -0.23 15.39 -13.80
N ILE A 48 -1.07 15.22 -12.78
CA ILE A 48 -2.01 16.26 -12.36
C ILE A 48 -1.61 16.86 -11.01
N ILE A 49 -0.92 16.08 -10.18
CA ILE A 49 -0.51 16.47 -8.83
C ILE A 49 0.98 16.26 -8.71
N ASP A 50 1.70 17.35 -8.49
CA ASP A 50 3.11 17.35 -8.13
C ASP A 50 3.26 17.56 -6.62
N VAL A 51 4.18 16.80 -6.01
CA VAL A 51 4.41 16.76 -4.56
C VAL A 51 5.86 17.11 -4.29
N ASP A 52 6.08 18.19 -3.55
CA ASP A 52 7.41 18.71 -3.24
C ASP A 52 8.27 17.69 -2.47
N VAL A 53 7.71 17.11 -1.41
CA VAL A 53 8.38 16.10 -0.58
C VAL A 53 7.52 14.84 -0.50
N SER A 54 8.01 13.76 -1.12
CA SER A 54 7.29 12.48 -1.19
C SER A 54 7.71 11.46 -0.14
N ARG A 55 8.90 11.59 0.46
CA ARG A 55 9.46 10.59 1.39
C ARG A 55 10.22 11.29 2.50
N PHE A 56 9.87 11.02 3.75
CA PHE A 56 10.52 11.67 4.90
C PHE A 56 10.26 10.91 6.21
N LEU A 57 11.05 11.21 7.24
CA LEU A 57 10.84 10.75 8.61
C LEU A 57 10.08 11.82 9.40
N LEU A 58 8.98 11.44 10.04
CA LEU A 58 8.18 12.29 10.91
C LEU A 58 8.32 11.85 12.36
N LYS A 59 8.85 12.73 13.22
CA LYS A 59 9.06 12.44 14.63
C LYS A 59 7.76 12.41 15.43
N GLY A 60 7.74 11.66 16.53
CA GLY A 60 6.63 11.66 17.48
C GLY A 60 6.29 13.07 17.97
N ASN A 61 5.00 13.36 18.15
CA ASN A 61 4.46 14.66 18.58
C ASN A 61 4.86 15.86 17.69
N THR A 62 5.18 15.61 16.41
CA THR A 62 5.52 16.67 15.45
C THR A 62 4.57 16.68 14.25
N PHE A 63 4.74 17.66 13.35
CA PHE A 63 4.00 17.75 12.10
C PHE A 63 4.91 18.17 10.95
N ALA A 64 4.56 17.76 9.74
CA ALA A 64 5.19 18.19 8.50
C ALA A 64 4.16 18.91 7.61
N THR A 65 4.62 19.95 6.92
CA THR A 65 3.81 20.65 5.91
C THR A 65 4.38 20.33 4.54
N ILE A 66 3.53 19.87 3.62
CA ILE A 66 3.93 19.42 2.30
C ILE A 66 3.17 20.23 1.27
N SER A 67 3.90 20.87 0.38
CA SER A 67 3.34 21.64 -0.72
C SER A 67 2.94 20.71 -1.86
N LEU A 68 1.75 20.95 -2.40
CA LEU A 68 1.20 20.29 -3.58
C LEU A 68 0.99 21.33 -4.67
N THR A 69 1.37 20.99 -5.90
CA THR A 69 1.00 21.77 -7.08
C THR A 69 0.02 20.96 -7.90
N VAL A 70 -1.20 21.48 -8.08
CA VAL A 70 -2.29 20.82 -8.79
C VAL A 70 -2.52 21.53 -10.12
N ASN A 71 -2.30 20.82 -11.23
CA ASN A 71 -2.58 21.33 -12.57
C ASN A 71 -3.94 20.85 -13.05
N THR A 72 -4.98 21.67 -12.87
CA THR A 72 -6.35 21.33 -13.28
C THR A 72 -6.56 21.30 -14.79
N ASN A 73 -5.68 21.91 -15.58
CA ASN A 73 -5.80 21.92 -17.06
C ASN A 73 -5.45 20.58 -17.69
N GLU A 74 -4.57 19.81 -17.05
CA GLU A 74 -4.17 18.48 -17.54
C GLU A 74 -5.20 17.40 -17.22
N MET A 75 -6.23 17.74 -16.45
CA MET A 75 -7.29 16.83 -16.04
C MET A 75 -8.39 16.79 -17.10
N THR A 76 -8.48 15.68 -17.82
CA THR A 76 -9.55 15.50 -18.81
C THR A 76 -10.90 15.19 -18.14
N LEU A 77 -12.01 15.44 -18.84
CA LEU A 77 -13.38 15.21 -18.34
C LEU A 77 -13.62 13.77 -17.85
N PHE A 78 -12.93 12.79 -18.42
CA PHE A 78 -13.05 11.37 -18.06
C PHE A 78 -12.13 10.97 -16.91
N GLU A 79 -11.15 11.79 -16.56
CA GLU A 79 -10.18 11.52 -15.50
C GLU A 79 -10.57 12.18 -14.17
N MET A 80 -11.77 12.76 -14.03
CA MET A 80 -12.11 13.57 -12.84
C MET A 80 -12.02 12.84 -11.49
N ASN A 81 -12.09 11.51 -11.48
CA ASN A 81 -12.02 10.69 -10.26
C ASN A 81 -10.71 9.89 -10.12
N LEU A 82 -9.76 10.06 -11.05
CA LEU A 82 -8.53 9.27 -11.11
C LEU A 82 -7.36 9.87 -10.31
N PRO A 83 -7.15 11.20 -10.27
CA PRO A 83 -6.06 11.79 -9.50
C PRO A 83 -6.24 11.51 -8.02
N LYS A 84 -5.27 10.79 -7.46
CA LYS A 84 -5.24 10.44 -6.06
C LYS A 84 -3.88 10.71 -5.46
N ILE A 85 -3.89 10.92 -4.15
CA ILE A 85 -2.71 10.99 -3.30
C ILE A 85 -2.88 9.91 -2.25
N ASP A 86 -2.04 8.89 -2.31
CA ASP A 86 -1.98 7.84 -1.31
C ASP A 86 -0.84 8.18 -0.34
N VAL A 87 -1.18 8.21 0.95
CA VAL A 87 -0.22 8.44 2.03
C VAL A 87 -0.06 7.15 2.80
N PHE A 88 1.19 6.71 2.91
CA PHE A 88 1.59 5.51 3.63
C PHE A 88 2.52 5.89 4.77
N ALA A 89 2.46 5.12 5.85
CA ALA A 89 3.36 5.27 6.98
C ALA A 89 3.72 3.91 7.57
N ARG A 90 4.99 3.77 7.95
CA ARG A 90 5.51 2.65 8.72
C ARG A 90 6.20 3.16 9.98
N PRO A 91 6.03 2.52 11.15
CA PRO A 91 6.73 2.91 12.36
C PRO A 91 8.24 2.75 12.17
N PHE A 92 9.02 3.75 12.59
CA PHE A 92 10.46 3.69 12.57
C PHE A 92 10.97 2.99 13.83
N THR A 93 11.70 1.90 13.65
CA THR A 93 12.42 1.21 14.73
C THR A 93 13.82 0.84 14.23
N ASN A 94 14.79 0.75 15.15
CA ASN A 94 16.16 0.38 14.79
C ASN A 94 16.23 -1.03 14.18
N ALA A 95 15.36 -1.95 14.60
CA ALA A 95 15.32 -3.31 14.09
C ALA A 95 14.81 -3.38 12.63
N ALA A 96 13.84 -2.52 12.26
CA ALA A 96 13.26 -2.48 10.92
C ALA A 96 14.02 -1.58 9.92
N GLN A 97 15.20 -1.05 10.27
CA GLN A 97 15.86 -0.02 9.48
C GLN A 97 16.21 -0.47 8.05
N ASN A 98 16.59 -1.73 7.85
CA ASN A 98 16.93 -2.26 6.53
C ASN A 98 15.68 -2.43 5.65
N SER A 99 14.62 -3.05 6.17
CA SER A 99 13.37 -3.21 5.43
C SER A 99 12.68 -1.88 5.15
N LEU A 100 12.80 -0.90 6.06
CA LEU A 100 12.33 0.47 5.82
C LEU A 100 13.13 1.16 4.71
N ARG A 101 14.45 0.95 4.63
CA ARG A 101 15.28 1.54 3.58
C ARG A 101 14.85 1.05 2.20
N GLU A 102 14.64 -0.26 2.05
CA GLU A 102 14.17 -0.85 0.80
C GLU A 102 12.78 -0.35 0.41
N TRP A 103 11.85 -0.32 1.38
CA TRP A 103 10.49 0.18 1.19
C TRP A 103 10.44 1.65 0.77
N VAL A 104 11.31 2.51 1.33
CA VAL A 104 11.42 3.92 0.93
C VAL A 104 11.98 4.04 -0.49
N ALA A 105 12.96 3.21 -0.84
CA ALA A 105 13.65 3.26 -2.14
C ALA A 105 12.79 2.78 -3.31
N ASN A 106 11.94 1.77 -3.08
CA ASN A 106 11.21 1.08 -4.15
C ASN A 106 9.71 1.44 -4.12
N ASP A 107 9.17 1.96 -5.23
CA ASP A 107 7.73 2.18 -5.40
C ASP A 107 7.04 0.87 -5.79
N GLY A 108 5.87 0.57 -5.21
CA GLY A 108 5.12 -0.68 -5.42
C GLY A 108 5.19 -1.67 -4.26
N GLU A 109 6.06 -1.42 -3.27
CA GLU A 109 6.19 -2.22 -2.05
C GLU A 109 5.21 -1.78 -0.93
N GLU A 110 4.27 -0.89 -1.24
CA GLU A 110 3.28 -0.40 -0.29
C GLU A 110 2.10 -1.37 -0.13
N SER A 111 1.75 -1.66 1.12
CA SER A 111 0.56 -2.46 1.45
C SER A 111 -0.61 -1.59 1.88
N GLU A 112 -1.83 -2.06 1.65
CA GLU A 112 -3.07 -1.48 2.20
C GLU A 112 -3.01 -1.32 3.73
N LYS A 113 -2.31 -2.22 4.42
CA LYS A 113 -2.11 -2.14 5.88
C LYS A 113 -1.26 -0.95 6.31
N GLN A 114 -0.41 -0.43 5.43
CA GLN A 114 0.47 0.71 5.69
C GLN A 114 -0.19 2.04 5.28
N ARG A 115 -1.39 2.00 4.70
CA ARG A 115 -2.06 3.17 4.15
C ARG A 115 -2.74 3.98 5.24
N VAL A 116 -2.28 5.22 5.39
CA VAL A 116 -2.82 6.21 6.34
C VAL A 116 -4.10 6.84 5.80
N ALA A 117 -4.06 7.25 4.53
CA ALA A 117 -5.15 7.95 3.85
C ALA A 117 -5.02 7.79 2.33
N ALA A 118 -6.17 7.82 1.65
CA ALA A 118 -6.26 7.90 0.20
C ALA A 118 -7.12 9.13 -0.16
N LEU A 119 -6.48 10.19 -0.63
CA LEU A 119 -7.14 11.44 -0.97
C LEU A 119 -7.44 11.48 -2.46
N LYS A 120 -8.70 11.62 -2.81
CA LYS A 120 -9.13 11.86 -4.20
C LYS A 120 -9.20 13.35 -4.47
N LEU A 121 -8.77 13.79 -5.64
CA LEU A 121 -8.97 15.16 -6.06
C LEU A 121 -10.44 15.39 -6.41
N ARG A 122 -11.06 16.43 -5.86
CA ARG A 122 -12.43 16.83 -6.20
C ARG A 122 -12.43 18.28 -6.67
N ILE A 123 -12.90 18.49 -7.90
CA ILE A 123 -13.12 19.84 -8.42
C ILE A 123 -14.48 20.36 -7.92
N SER A 124 -14.49 21.56 -7.33
CA SER A 124 -15.72 22.25 -6.91
C SER A 124 -15.71 23.69 -7.39
N LYS A 125 -16.91 24.29 -7.48
CA LYS A 125 -17.10 25.74 -7.70
C LYS A 125 -17.21 26.53 -6.40
N GLU A 126 -17.28 25.82 -5.27
CA GLU A 126 -17.48 26.39 -3.94
C GLU A 126 -16.16 26.64 -3.21
N TYR A 127 -16.20 26.85 -1.90
CA TYR A 127 -15.02 27.03 -1.07
C TYR A 127 -14.08 25.82 -1.16
N SER A 128 -12.80 26.09 -1.44
CA SER A 128 -11.73 25.10 -1.45
C SER A 128 -10.73 25.46 -0.34
N ALA A 129 -10.58 24.54 0.62
CA ALA A 129 -9.63 24.70 1.70
C ALA A 129 -8.20 24.68 1.15
N ARG A 130 -7.37 25.61 1.65
CA ARG A 130 -5.95 25.69 1.27
C ARG A 130 -5.13 24.52 1.82
N ASP A 131 -5.47 24.11 3.04
CA ASP A 131 -4.73 23.15 3.83
C ASP A 131 -5.62 21.93 4.13
N THR A 132 -5.09 20.73 3.90
CA THR A 132 -5.72 19.46 4.24
C THR A 132 -4.93 18.80 5.35
N ILE A 133 -5.58 18.40 6.43
CA ILE A 133 -4.91 17.81 7.60
C ILE A 133 -5.06 16.29 7.56
N ILE A 134 -3.95 15.57 7.77
CA ILE A 134 -3.90 14.11 7.88
C ILE A 134 -3.20 13.76 9.19
N ASP A 135 -3.80 12.87 9.97
CA ASP A 135 -3.25 12.37 11.22
C ASP A 135 -2.69 10.95 11.05
N LEU A 136 -1.48 10.72 11.59
CA LEU A 136 -0.86 9.41 11.74
C LEU A 136 -1.31 8.71 13.04
N PRO A 137 -1.44 7.38 13.07
CA PRO A 137 -1.25 6.45 11.95
C PRO A 137 -2.45 6.42 10.98
N GLY A 138 -3.56 7.07 11.31
CA GLY A 138 -4.77 7.07 10.48
C GLY A 138 -5.31 5.66 10.31
N GLY A 139 -5.44 5.23 9.05
CA GLY A 139 -5.81 3.84 8.69
C GLY A 139 -4.66 2.83 8.73
N ALA A 140 -3.42 3.26 8.96
CA ALA A 140 -2.26 2.39 8.91
C ALA A 140 -2.10 1.57 10.21
N GLN A 141 -1.65 0.33 10.05
CA GLN A 141 -1.29 -0.54 11.15
C GLN A 141 0.09 -0.14 11.71
N THR A 142 0.15 0.14 13.01
CA THR A 142 1.39 0.50 13.70
C THR A 142 2.20 -0.71 14.19
N VAL A 143 1.65 -1.92 14.10
CA VAL A 143 2.32 -3.16 14.50
C VAL A 143 2.90 -3.83 13.27
N GLU A 144 4.22 -3.95 13.22
CA GLU A 144 4.93 -4.69 12.18
C GLU A 144 5.56 -5.96 12.74
N ALA A 145 5.58 -7.01 11.94
CA ALA A 145 6.33 -8.21 12.27
C ALA A 145 7.82 -7.84 12.27
N ASN A 146 8.48 -7.98 13.41
CA ASN A 146 9.91 -7.77 13.51
C ASN A 146 10.62 -9.08 13.16
N GLU A 147 11.57 -9.04 12.24
CA GLU A 147 12.39 -10.22 11.85
C GLU A 147 13.23 -10.75 13.03
N TRP A 148 13.49 -9.90 14.03
CA TRP A 148 14.11 -10.30 15.28
C TRP A 148 13.08 -10.39 16.40
N GLY A 149 12.81 -11.61 16.85
CA GLY A 149 12.30 -11.85 18.20
C GLY A 149 13.13 -11.08 19.22
N TYR A 150 12.49 -10.55 20.25
CA TYR A 150 13.11 -9.72 21.28
C TYR A 150 14.35 -10.42 21.88
N LYS A 151 15.55 -10.06 21.43
CA LYS A 151 16.82 -10.60 21.96
C LYS A 151 17.15 -10.15 23.39
N ASN A 152 16.40 -9.19 23.94
CA ASN A 152 16.76 -8.46 25.16
C ASN A 152 15.69 -8.47 26.26
N ASP A 153 14.59 -9.18 26.10
CA ASP A 153 13.76 -9.51 27.26
C ASP A 153 14.32 -10.81 27.82
N GLY A 154 14.59 -10.90 29.12
CA GLY A 154 15.26 -12.05 29.77
C GLY A 154 14.52 -13.39 29.67
N ILE A 155 13.55 -13.49 28.75
CA ILE A 155 12.96 -14.70 28.22
C ILE A 155 14.02 -15.34 27.31
N ASN A 156 14.76 -16.27 27.87
CA ASN A 156 15.62 -17.17 27.13
C ASN A 156 14.76 -18.02 26.17
N ASP A 157 14.40 -17.47 25.02
CA ASP A 157 13.90 -18.19 23.84
C ASP A 157 15.06 -18.95 23.16
N GLY A 158 15.86 -19.63 23.98
CA GLY A 158 16.91 -20.54 23.57
C GLY A 158 16.37 -21.95 23.35
N ASP A 159 15.12 -22.21 23.72
CA ASP A 159 14.38 -23.43 23.40
C ASP A 159 13.56 -23.25 22.11
N THR A 160 14.17 -22.65 21.09
CA THR A 160 13.63 -22.53 19.73
C THR A 160 13.53 -23.90 19.03
N ALA A 161 12.73 -24.81 19.58
CA ALA A 161 12.24 -26.00 18.89
C ALA A 161 11.09 -25.66 17.91
N THR A 162 10.50 -24.47 18.02
CA THR A 162 9.33 -24.06 17.22
C THR A 162 9.46 -22.72 16.49
N ALA A 163 10.45 -21.88 16.81
CA ALA A 163 10.69 -20.64 16.08
C ALA A 163 11.66 -20.87 14.92
N THR A 164 11.16 -21.50 13.86
CA THR A 164 11.85 -21.58 12.57
C THR A 164 11.69 -20.28 11.78
N ARG A 165 12.78 -19.87 11.13
CA ARG A 165 12.81 -18.81 10.11
C ARG A 165 11.71 -19.07 9.08
N PHE A 166 10.79 -18.13 8.87
CA PHE A 166 9.79 -18.25 7.79
C PHE A 166 10.45 -18.41 6.39
N ASP A 167 11.70 -17.96 6.23
CA ASP A 167 12.46 -18.09 4.97
C ASP A 167 13.36 -19.33 4.90
N ALA A 168 13.44 -20.17 5.95
CA ALA A 168 14.19 -21.43 5.88
C ALA A 168 13.35 -22.61 5.38
N ASP A 169 12.04 -22.44 5.20
CA ASP A 169 11.10 -23.52 4.84
C ASP A 169 11.10 -23.86 3.33
N THR A 170 12.17 -23.50 2.63
CA THR A 170 12.45 -23.98 1.26
C THR A 170 13.80 -24.69 1.14
N VAL A 171 14.61 -24.73 2.21
CA VAL A 171 15.92 -25.42 2.19
C VAL A 171 15.77 -26.95 2.26
N THR A 172 14.66 -27.47 2.80
CA THR A 172 14.33 -28.90 2.79
C THR A 172 13.46 -29.31 1.59
N ALA A 173 13.10 -28.36 0.70
CA ALA A 173 12.46 -28.71 -0.54
C ALA A 173 13.49 -29.43 -1.42
N THR A 174 13.42 -30.75 -1.45
CA THR A 174 14.18 -31.56 -2.40
C THR A 174 13.71 -31.20 -3.81
N PRO A 175 14.61 -30.91 -4.77
CA PRO A 175 14.20 -30.84 -6.17
C PRO A 175 13.54 -32.16 -6.56
N PHE A 176 12.46 -32.10 -7.35
CA PHE A 176 11.78 -33.33 -7.79
C PHE A 176 12.76 -34.25 -8.50
N ASP A 177 12.91 -35.47 -8.00
CA ASP A 177 13.73 -36.48 -8.65
C ASP A 177 13.03 -37.01 -9.92
N ALA A 178 13.80 -37.59 -10.84
CA ALA A 178 13.24 -38.15 -12.09
C ALA A 178 12.20 -39.27 -11.87
N ILE A 179 12.19 -39.87 -10.67
CA ILE A 179 11.20 -40.86 -10.23
C ILE A 179 9.89 -40.17 -9.83
N ASP A 180 9.96 -39.03 -9.15
CA ASP A 180 8.79 -38.23 -8.77
C ASP A 180 8.14 -37.60 -10.02
N ALA A 181 8.94 -37.15 -10.99
CA ALA A 181 8.44 -36.70 -12.29
C ALA A 181 7.69 -37.81 -13.07
N LYS A 182 8.09 -39.08 -12.91
CA LYS A 182 7.38 -40.23 -13.50
C LYS A 182 6.08 -40.57 -12.77
N MET A 183 5.97 -40.32 -11.47
CA MET A 183 4.73 -40.51 -10.70
C MET A 183 3.62 -39.54 -11.14
N PHE A 184 3.97 -38.35 -11.64
CA PHE A 184 3.02 -37.42 -12.25
C PHE A 184 2.65 -37.81 -13.70
N ASN A 185 3.59 -38.29 -14.51
CA ASN A 185 3.29 -38.80 -15.86
C ASN A 185 2.49 -40.12 -15.87
N GLY A 186 2.41 -40.84 -14.75
CA GLY A 186 1.69 -42.12 -14.65
C GLY A 186 0.18 -42.02 -14.39
N LYS A 187 -0.38 -40.81 -14.24
CA LYS A 187 -1.81 -40.60 -13.95
C LYS A 187 -2.60 -39.88 -15.04
N ASP A 188 -1.98 -39.55 -16.17
CA ASP A 188 -2.68 -38.87 -17.27
C ASP A 188 -3.39 -39.82 -18.26
N GLU A 189 -3.13 -41.14 -18.22
CA GLU A 189 -3.82 -42.05 -19.15
C GLU A 189 -5.23 -42.48 -18.72
N VAL A 190 -5.62 -42.29 -17.45
CA VAL A 190 -6.97 -42.71 -16.97
C VAL A 190 -7.94 -41.53 -16.86
N ALA A 191 -7.47 -40.29 -16.70
CA ALA A 191 -8.35 -39.12 -16.57
C ALA A 191 -8.79 -38.53 -17.93
N ILE A 192 -8.01 -38.72 -19.02
CA ILE A 192 -8.33 -38.15 -20.34
C ILE A 192 -9.45 -38.93 -21.07
N GLN A 193 -9.70 -40.21 -20.72
CA GLN A 193 -10.79 -40.98 -21.35
C GLN A 193 -12.18 -40.71 -20.79
N ALA A 194 -12.31 -40.04 -19.63
CA ALA A 194 -13.63 -39.76 -19.04
C ALA A 194 -14.26 -38.42 -19.49
N TRP A 195 -13.51 -37.56 -20.20
CA TRP A 195 -13.98 -36.23 -20.61
C TRP A 195 -14.10 -36.05 -22.13
N ASN A 196 -13.93 -37.11 -22.92
CA ASN A 196 -13.97 -37.06 -24.39
C ASN A 196 -15.10 -37.87 -25.03
N LEU A 197 -16.25 -37.98 -24.35
CA LEU A 197 -17.51 -38.48 -24.91
C LEU A 197 -18.63 -37.51 -24.56
N GLY A 198 -18.61 -36.34 -25.21
CA GLY A 198 -19.57 -35.26 -24.98
C GLY A 198 -19.48 -34.12 -26.00
N SER A 199 -19.61 -34.46 -27.29
CA SER A 199 -20.06 -33.58 -28.39
C SER A 199 -19.41 -32.19 -28.51
N ILE A 200 -18.41 -32.09 -29.38
CA ILE A 200 -18.13 -30.87 -30.16
C ILE A 200 -19.15 -30.80 -31.31
N GLN A 201 -19.57 -29.59 -31.67
CA GLN A 201 -20.30 -29.19 -32.89
C GLN A 201 -21.83 -29.26 -32.89
N GLY A 202 -22.44 -28.38 -32.11
CA GLY A 202 -23.59 -27.61 -32.58
C GLY A 202 -23.18 -26.14 -32.67
N TRP A 203 -23.32 -25.54 -33.87
CA TRP A 203 -23.16 -24.09 -34.16
C TRP A 203 -21.68 -23.64 -34.11
N VAL A 204 -20.97 -23.43 -35.23
CA VAL A 204 -21.14 -22.31 -36.17
C VAL A 204 -20.56 -22.67 -37.57
N LYS A 205 -21.34 -22.42 -38.62
CA LYS A 205 -20.89 -22.00 -39.97
C LYS A 205 -21.58 -20.63 -40.25
N PRO A 206 -21.22 -19.79 -41.25
CA PRO A 206 -20.13 -19.83 -42.26
C PRO A 206 -19.43 -18.45 -42.47
N LEU A 207 -18.53 -18.32 -43.46
CA LEU A 207 -18.50 -17.32 -44.58
C LEU A 207 -17.21 -17.53 -45.42
N MET A 208 -17.33 -17.97 -46.71
CA MET A 208 -17.05 -17.22 -47.96
C MET A 208 -15.64 -16.59 -48.02
N ASN A 209 -14.76 -16.86 -48.99
CA ASN A 209 -14.91 -17.08 -50.45
C ASN A 209 -14.11 -18.28 -50.97
#